data_AF-A0A117LK54-F1
#
_entry.id   AF-A0A117LK54-F1
#
_cell.length_a   1.000
_cell.length_b   1.000
_cell.length_c   1.000
_cell.angle_alpha   90.00
_cell.angle_beta   90.00
_cell.angle_gamma   90.00
#
_symmetry.space_group_name_H-M   'P 1'
#
loop_
_entity.id
_entity.type
_entity.pdbx_description
1 polymer ?
#
loop_
_entity_poly.entity_id
_entity_poly.type
_entity_poly.pdbx_seq_one_letter_code
_entity_poly.pdbx_strand_id
1 'polypeptide(L)'
;MNTLSACLQENPVWSLSAACSFPDCPIVRQKDFELEQANQEKQELTEENERLRALINKRNSAIFGRSSEKQPAPQTDQQTGVPESDGDCVPAQGGKRGARFGHQGHGRKIPDLSEITVIHEIPDDEMYCPHCGKLRSLSGFAEVSYEIDYEIRFVRKKHIRKKAFNTCNCPGPRSPISRS
;
A
#
# COMPACT_ATOMS: atom_id res chain seq x y z
N MET A 1 -23.30 -32.93 -33.53
CA MET A 1 -22.81 -34.22 -32.99
C MET A 1 -21.77 -33.85 -31.93
N ASN A 2 -21.98 -33.91 -30.63
CA ASN A 2 -22.75 -34.83 -29.81
C ASN A 2 -23.41 -34.11 -28.63
N THR A 3 -24.69 -34.39 -28.45
CA THR A 3 -25.48 -34.14 -27.23
C THR A 3 -25.38 -35.37 -26.34
N LEU A 4 -24.80 -35.23 -25.15
CA LEU A 4 -24.94 -36.18 -24.04
C LEU A 4 -25.12 -35.29 -22.80
N SER A 5 -26.35 -34.90 -22.46
CA SER A 5 -27.25 -35.70 -21.63
C SER A 5 -26.54 -36.21 -20.37
N ALA A 6 -26.30 -35.28 -19.45
CA ALA A 6 -25.96 -35.62 -18.08
C ALA A 6 -27.28 -35.64 -17.31
N CYS A 7 -27.68 -36.85 -16.93
CA CYS A 7 -28.85 -37.16 -16.12
C CYS A 7 -28.93 -36.21 -14.92
N LEU A 8 -30.05 -35.48 -14.83
CA LEU A 8 -30.54 -34.95 -13.57
C LEU A 8 -30.81 -36.17 -12.69
N GLN A 9 -29.86 -36.50 -11.84
CA GLN A 9 -30.02 -37.54 -10.84
C GLN A 9 -30.94 -36.94 -9.78
N GLU A 10 -32.21 -37.29 -9.91
CA GLU A 10 -33.27 -36.89 -9.01
C GLU A 10 -32.84 -37.23 -7.58
N ASN A 11 -32.81 -36.20 -6.74
CA ASN A 11 -32.53 -36.35 -5.31
C ASN A 11 -33.46 -37.41 -4.75
N PRO A 12 -32.94 -38.47 -4.08
CA PRO A 12 -33.80 -39.45 -3.44
C PRO A 12 -34.60 -38.72 -2.37
N VAL A 13 -35.89 -38.55 -2.63
CA VAL A 13 -36.91 -38.18 -1.66
C VAL A 13 -36.70 -39.08 -0.46
N TRP A 14 -36.24 -38.49 0.64
CA TRP A 14 -36.14 -39.19 1.91
C TRP A 14 -37.53 -39.66 2.29
N SER A 15 -37.77 -40.96 2.09
CA SER A 15 -38.89 -41.68 2.66
C SER A 15 -38.82 -41.53 4.19
N LEU A 16 -39.54 -40.55 4.72
CA LEU A 16 -39.81 -40.46 6.15
C LEU A 16 -40.80 -41.58 6.51
N SER A 17 -40.27 -42.76 6.80
CA SER A 17 -40.98 -43.77 7.58
C SER A 17 -40.06 -44.41 8.60
N ALA A 18 -39.68 -43.62 9.60
CA ALA A 18 -39.36 -44.10 10.94
C ALA A 18 -39.55 -42.91 11.89
N ALA A 19 -40.33 -43.09 12.95
CA ALA A 19 -40.69 -42.06 13.92
C ALA A 19 -39.47 -41.30 14.45
N CYS A 20 -39.16 -40.15 13.86
CA CYS A 20 -38.17 -39.21 14.37
C CYS A 20 -38.93 -38.07 15.04
N SER A 21 -39.03 -38.10 16.37
CA SER A 21 -39.56 -36.99 17.15
C SER A 21 -38.54 -35.85 17.17
N PHE A 22 -38.88 -34.71 16.59
CA PHE A 22 -38.16 -33.45 16.82
C PHE A 22 -38.22 -33.14 18.33
N PRO A 23 -37.10 -32.81 19.01
CA PRO A 23 -35.80 -32.37 18.48
C PRO A 23 -34.72 -33.46 18.30
N ASP A 24 -34.97 -34.73 18.64
CA ASP A 24 -33.96 -35.80 18.70
C ASP A 24 -33.68 -36.53 17.37
N CYS A 25 -33.99 -35.89 16.25
CA CYS A 25 -33.73 -36.46 14.93
C CYS A 25 -32.22 -36.50 14.64
N PRO A 26 -31.65 -37.64 14.20
CA PRO A 26 -30.22 -37.76 13.93
C PRO A 26 -29.72 -36.80 12.84
N ILE A 27 -30.55 -36.49 11.85
CA ILE A 27 -30.23 -35.52 10.79
C ILE A 27 -30.10 -34.11 11.37
N VAL A 28 -30.99 -33.73 12.30
CA VAL A 28 -30.98 -32.41 12.95
C VAL A 28 -29.72 -32.27 13.80
N ARG A 29 -29.42 -33.28 14.63
CA ARG A 29 -28.19 -33.30 15.44
C ARG A 29 -26.91 -33.22 14.60
N GLN A 30 -26.87 -33.91 13.46
CA GLN A 30 -25.73 -33.84 12.55
C GLN A 30 -25.58 -32.43 11.96
N LYS A 31 -26.68 -31.78 11.58
CA LYS A 31 -26.68 -30.41 11.07
C LYS A 31 -26.31 -29.37 12.12
N ASP A 32 -26.78 -29.56 13.35
CA ASP A 32 -26.43 -28.69 14.48
C ASP A 32 -24.93 -28.79 14.78
N PHE A 33 -24.36 -30.00 14.75
CA PHE A 33 -22.91 -30.20 14.89
C PHE A 33 -22.10 -29.53 13.77
N GLU A 34 -22.53 -29.69 12.51
CA GLU A 34 -21.92 -28.99 11.35
C GLU A 34 -21.99 -27.46 11.52
N LEU A 35 -23.11 -26.94 12.03
CA LEU A 35 -23.33 -25.52 12.23
C LEU A 35 -22.51 -24.96 13.40
N GLU A 36 -22.38 -25.72 14.49
CA GLU A 36 -21.49 -25.39 15.60
C GLU A 36 -20.03 -25.34 15.15
N GLN A 37 -19.57 -26.34 14.39
CA GLN A 37 -18.21 -26.37 13.86
C GLN A 37 -17.94 -25.18 12.93
N ALA A 38 -18.86 -24.87 12.01
CA ALA A 38 -18.73 -23.72 11.12
C ALA A 38 -18.73 -22.38 11.88
N ASN A 39 -19.49 -22.27 12.97
CA ASN A 39 -19.50 -21.07 13.80
C ASN A 39 -18.20 -20.91 14.59
N GLN A 40 -17.61 -22.00 15.09
CA GLN A 40 -16.30 -21.98 15.75
C GLN A 40 -15.21 -21.51 14.78
N GLU A 41 -15.14 -22.10 13.58
CA GLU A 41 -14.17 -21.68 12.56
C GLU A 41 -14.34 -20.21 12.17
N LYS A 42 -15.59 -19.74 12.04
CA LYS A 42 -15.88 -18.33 11.76
C LYS A 42 -15.38 -17.41 12.87
N GLN A 43 -15.53 -17.80 14.14
CA GLN A 43 -15.02 -17.03 15.27
C GLN A 43 -13.49 -16.94 15.23
N GLU A 44 -12.80 -18.07 15.06
CA GLU A 44 -11.33 -18.11 14.95
C GLU A 44 -10.81 -17.22 13.82
N LEU A 45 -11.42 -17.34 12.63
CA LEU A 45 -11.05 -16.52 11.47
C LEU A 45 -11.31 -15.03 11.71
N THR A 46 -12.36 -14.67 12.44
CA THR A 46 -12.62 -13.26 12.77
C THR A 46 -11.58 -12.69 13.72
N GLU A 47 -11.19 -13.45 14.76
CA GLU A 47 -10.16 -13.05 15.71
C GLU A 47 -8.80 -12.88 15.02
N GLU A 48 -8.44 -13.80 14.14
CA GLU A 48 -7.20 -13.71 13.37
C GLU A 48 -7.22 -12.49 12.43
N ASN A 49 -8.34 -12.24 11.74
CA ASN A 49 -8.49 -11.06 10.89
C ASN A 49 -8.34 -9.76 11.67
N GLU A 50 -8.97 -9.66 12.84
CA GLU A 50 -8.85 -8.49 13.70
C GLU A 50 -7.39 -8.27 14.15
N ARG A 51 -6.72 -9.34 14.57
CA ARG A 51 -5.30 -9.30 14.95
C ARG A 51 -4.42 -8.83 13.78
N LEU A 52 -4.61 -9.38 12.59
CA LEU A 52 -3.83 -9.01 11.41
C LEU A 52 -4.08 -7.56 11.00
N ARG A 53 -5.34 -7.11 11.02
CA ARG A 53 -5.70 -5.70 10.76
C ARG A 53 -5.07 -4.75 11.76
N ALA A 54 -5.08 -5.10 13.05
CA ALA A 54 -4.42 -4.30 14.09
C ALA A 54 -2.90 -4.19 13.85
N LEU A 55 -2.26 -5.29 13.45
CA LEU A 55 -0.83 -5.29 13.10
C LEU A 55 -0.51 -4.42 11.88
N ILE A 56 -1.34 -4.48 10.84
CA ILE A 56 -1.22 -3.62 9.65
C ILE A 56 -1.35 -2.17 10.05
N ASN A 57 -2.39 -1.80 10.80
CA ASN A 57 -2.61 -0.43 11.25
C ASN A 57 -1.45 0.10 12.09
N LYS A 58 -0.90 -0.73 12.99
CA LYS A 58 0.27 -0.37 13.80
C LYS A 58 1.54 -0.14 12.95
N ARG A 59 1.78 -0.99 11.95
CA ARG A 59 2.92 -0.81 11.04
C ARG A 59 2.74 0.43 10.16
N ASN A 60 1.55 0.62 9.60
CA ASN A 60 1.23 1.78 8.77
C ASN A 60 1.35 3.08 9.57
N SER A 61 0.85 3.13 10.82
CA SER A 61 1.03 4.31 11.66
C SER A 61 2.49 4.56 12.04
N ALA A 62 3.30 3.51 12.23
CA ALA A 62 4.74 3.68 12.48
C ALA A 62 5.50 4.21 11.26
N ILE A 63 5.13 3.78 10.05
CA ILE A 63 5.77 4.21 8.78
C ILE A 63 5.29 5.60 8.36
N PHE A 64 3.98 5.86 8.41
CA PHE A 64 3.35 7.03 7.82
C PHE A 64 2.83 8.05 8.83
N GLY A 65 2.70 7.70 10.12
CA GLY A 65 2.00 8.52 11.11
C GLY A 65 2.69 9.84 11.50
N ARG A 66 3.98 10.00 11.22
CA ARG A 66 4.67 11.30 11.38
C ARG A 66 4.63 12.17 10.12
N SER A 67 4.34 11.56 8.96
CA SER A 67 4.46 12.19 7.64
C SER A 67 3.11 12.60 7.04
N SER A 68 2.00 12.19 7.65
CA SER A 68 0.66 12.61 7.22
C SER A 68 0.36 13.99 7.79
N GLU A 69 0.39 15.00 6.93
CA GLU A 69 -0.03 16.38 7.23
C GLU A 69 -1.28 16.40 8.12
N LYS A 70 -1.16 17.02 9.30
CA LYS A 70 -2.25 17.15 10.26
C LYS A 70 -3.35 18.01 9.64
N GLN A 71 -4.51 17.41 9.35
CA GLN A 71 -5.73 18.18 9.12
C GLN A 71 -6.14 18.85 10.45
N PRO A 72 -6.39 20.17 10.50
CA PRO A 72 -6.88 20.81 11.71
C PRO A 72 -8.31 20.33 12.00
N ALA A 73 -8.58 19.99 13.27
CA ALA A 73 -9.91 19.61 13.71
C ALA A 73 -10.90 20.78 13.57
N PRO A 74 -12.18 20.54 13.23
CA PRO A 74 -13.19 21.59 13.19
C PRO A 74 -13.45 22.09 14.62
N GLN A 75 -13.22 23.38 14.85
CA GLN A 75 -13.61 24.05 16.10
C GLN A 75 -15.13 24.21 16.11
N THR A 76 -15.78 23.59 17.09
CA THR A 76 -17.19 23.79 17.39
C THR A 76 -17.30 25.08 18.21
N ASP A 77 -17.49 26.23 17.54
CA ASP A 77 -17.76 27.48 18.21
C ASP A 77 -19.22 27.51 18.67
N GLN A 78 -19.42 27.32 19.99
CA GLN A 78 -20.67 27.63 20.65
C GLN A 78 -20.79 29.15 20.83
N GLN A 79 -21.98 29.61 20.49
CA GLN A 79 -22.48 30.97 20.44
C GLN A 79 -22.58 31.61 21.83
N THR A 80 -22.22 32.91 21.97
CA THR A 80 -23.08 34.03 22.42
C THR A 80 -22.29 35.19 23.05
N GLY A 81 -22.69 36.43 22.70
CA GLY A 81 -22.47 37.64 23.51
C GLY A 81 -21.71 38.78 22.82
N VAL A 82 -22.45 39.80 22.35
CA VAL A 82 -21.97 41.17 22.03
C VAL A 82 -22.52 42.07 23.17
N PRO A 83 -21.83 43.12 23.68
CA PRO A 83 -21.75 44.39 22.97
C PRO A 83 -20.41 45.18 23.05
N GLU A 84 -20.13 45.84 21.92
CA GLU A 84 -19.61 47.20 21.71
C GLU A 84 -18.37 47.72 22.49
N SER A 85 -17.30 47.99 21.75
CA SER A 85 -16.52 49.22 21.90
C SER A 85 -15.75 49.54 20.62
N ASP A 86 -15.91 50.77 20.14
CA ASP A 86 -15.19 51.38 19.04
C ASP A 86 -13.67 51.20 19.14
N GLY A 87 -13.07 50.69 18.07
CA GLY A 87 -11.65 50.49 17.94
C GLY A 87 -11.35 49.99 16.54
N ASP A 88 -10.97 50.92 15.68
CA ASP A 88 -10.54 50.70 14.30
C ASP A 88 -9.34 49.74 14.27
N CYS A 89 -9.65 48.45 14.19
CA CYS A 89 -8.72 47.35 13.99
C CYS A 89 -9.30 46.51 12.86
N VAL A 90 -9.08 46.97 11.62
CA VAL A 90 -9.31 46.18 10.41
C VAL A 90 -8.80 44.75 10.66
N PRO A 91 -9.65 43.70 10.64
CA PRO A 91 -9.14 42.35 10.69
C PRO A 91 -8.33 42.18 9.41
N ALA A 92 -7.02 41.92 9.55
CA ALA A 92 -6.17 41.56 8.43
C ALA A 92 -6.86 40.43 7.69
N GLN A 93 -7.49 40.79 6.56
CA GLN A 93 -8.29 39.89 5.74
C GLN A 93 -7.39 38.72 5.43
N GLY A 94 -7.74 37.55 5.97
CA GLY A 94 -6.96 36.33 5.82
C GLY A 94 -6.59 36.18 4.36
N GLY A 95 -5.30 36.33 4.06
CA GLY A 95 -4.81 36.26 2.69
C GLY A 95 -5.37 34.98 2.07
N LYS A 96 -6.03 35.11 0.91
CA LYS A 96 -6.61 33.97 0.19
C LYS A 96 -5.55 32.87 0.13
N ARG A 97 -5.83 31.74 0.77
CA ARG A 97 -4.95 30.57 0.74
C ARG A 97 -4.91 30.08 -0.71
N GLY A 98 -3.71 29.82 -1.22
CA GLY A 98 -3.51 29.37 -2.60
C GLY A 98 -2.51 30.21 -3.38
N ALA A 99 -2.05 29.67 -4.50
CA ALA A 99 -1.13 30.35 -5.41
C ALA A 99 -1.81 31.60 -6.00
N ARG A 100 -1.13 32.74 -5.96
CA ARG A 100 -1.61 34.00 -6.55
C ARG A 100 -1.48 33.94 -8.08
N PHE A 101 -2.29 34.73 -8.78
CA PHE A 101 -2.13 34.92 -10.22
C PHE A 101 -0.71 35.41 -10.55
N GLY A 102 -0.01 34.73 -11.46
CA GLY A 102 1.40 34.98 -11.78
C GLY A 102 2.41 34.22 -10.91
N HIS A 103 1.97 33.38 -9.96
CA HIS A 103 2.86 32.52 -9.20
C HIS A 103 3.44 31.43 -10.10
N GLN A 104 4.75 31.48 -10.35
CA GLN A 104 5.50 30.40 -10.97
C GLN A 104 5.43 29.18 -10.05
N GLY A 105 4.65 28.17 -10.43
CA GLY A 105 4.57 26.92 -9.69
C GLY A 105 5.96 26.32 -9.49
N HIS A 106 6.20 25.72 -8.33
CA HIS A 106 7.37 24.87 -8.16
C HIS A 106 7.14 23.60 -8.99
N GLY A 107 7.55 23.66 -10.26
CA GLY A 107 7.46 22.52 -11.17
C GLY A 107 8.22 21.31 -10.62
N ARG A 108 7.96 20.14 -11.22
CA ARG A 108 8.70 18.93 -10.88
C ARG A 108 10.14 19.08 -11.38
N LYS A 109 11.10 19.11 -10.46
CA LYS A 109 12.53 19.07 -10.79
C LYS A 109 12.96 17.60 -10.83
N ILE A 110 13.23 17.09 -12.03
CA ILE A 110 13.88 15.79 -12.19
C ILE A 110 15.36 16.00 -11.84
N PRO A 111 15.93 15.26 -10.88
CA PRO A 111 17.35 15.36 -10.56
C PRO A 111 18.20 14.82 -11.71
N ASP A 112 19.44 15.31 -11.81
CA ASP A 112 20.42 14.83 -12.79
C ASP A 112 20.82 13.39 -12.43
N LEU A 113 20.23 12.44 -13.14
CA LEU A 113 20.39 10.99 -12.95
C LEU A 113 21.18 10.42 -14.12
N SER A 114 21.91 9.32 -13.91
CA SER A 114 22.56 8.62 -15.01
C SER A 114 21.51 8.03 -15.95
N GLU A 115 21.49 8.50 -17.19
CA GLU A 115 20.55 8.04 -18.22
C GLU A 115 21.11 6.81 -18.95
N ILE A 116 20.22 5.86 -19.24
CA ILE A 116 20.50 4.73 -20.13
C ILE A 116 19.57 4.88 -21.32
N THR A 117 20.13 5.10 -22.51
CA THR A 117 19.34 5.26 -23.74
C THR A 117 18.82 3.90 -24.22
N VAL A 118 17.51 3.74 -24.27
CA VAL A 118 16.83 2.57 -24.86
C VAL A 118 16.14 3.03 -26.14
N ILE A 119 16.50 2.42 -27.27
CA ILE A 119 15.90 2.71 -28.57
C ILE A 119 14.85 1.64 -28.84
N HIS A 120 13.59 2.06 -28.97
CA HIS A 120 12.50 1.19 -29.39
C HIS A 120 12.36 1.26 -30.91
N GLU A 121 12.78 0.21 -31.61
CA GLU A 121 12.59 0.08 -33.05
C GLU A 121 11.15 -0.33 -33.37
N ILE A 122 10.63 0.10 -34.52
CA ILE A 122 9.32 -0.30 -35.00
C ILE A 122 9.42 -1.77 -35.44
N PRO A 123 8.56 -2.67 -34.94
CA PRO A 123 8.60 -4.07 -35.33
C PRO A 123 8.29 -4.23 -36.83
N ASP A 124 8.89 -5.24 -37.47
CA ASP A 124 8.79 -5.46 -38.91
C ASP A 124 7.34 -5.55 -39.42
N ASP A 125 6.44 -6.16 -38.65
CA ASP A 125 5.02 -6.29 -39.00
C ASP A 125 4.31 -4.92 -39.10
N GLU A 126 4.77 -3.94 -38.32
CA GLU A 126 4.25 -2.58 -38.31
C GLU A 126 4.98 -1.65 -39.29
N MET A 127 6.09 -2.10 -39.86
CA MET A 127 6.80 -1.34 -40.89
C MET A 127 6.03 -1.31 -42.22
N TYR A 128 5.07 -2.22 -42.43
CA TYR A 128 4.24 -2.26 -43.63
C TYR A 128 2.83 -1.70 -43.38
N CYS A 129 2.27 -1.02 -44.38
CA CYS A 129 0.90 -0.56 -44.32
C CYS A 129 -0.07 -1.77 -44.30
N PRO A 130 -0.96 -1.90 -43.31
CA PRO A 130 -1.87 -3.05 -43.21
C PRO A 130 -2.91 -3.11 -44.35
N HIS A 131 -3.11 -2.01 -45.08
CA HIS A 131 -4.09 -1.94 -46.17
C HIS A 131 -3.49 -2.19 -47.55
N CYS A 132 -2.25 -1.76 -47.81
CA CYS A 132 -1.64 -1.83 -49.13
C CYS A 132 -0.28 -2.57 -49.17
N GLY A 133 0.24 -3.00 -48.02
CA GLY A 133 1.48 -3.77 -47.89
C GLY A 133 2.77 -3.00 -48.22
N LYS A 134 2.69 -1.70 -48.52
CA LYS A 134 3.87 -0.89 -48.83
C LYS A 134 4.64 -0.53 -47.55
N LEU A 135 5.97 -0.50 -47.66
CA LEU A 135 6.86 -0.08 -46.58
C LEU A 135 6.61 1.38 -46.19
N ARG A 136 6.50 1.65 -44.89
CA ARG A 136 6.39 3.00 -44.34
C ARG A 136 7.76 3.68 -44.37
N SER A 137 7.79 4.96 -44.74
CA SER A 137 9.00 5.78 -44.61
C SER A 137 9.17 6.21 -43.16
N LEU A 138 10.36 6.00 -42.60
CA LEU A 138 10.68 6.50 -41.27
C LEU A 138 10.63 8.03 -41.25
N SER A 139 9.91 8.57 -40.30
CA SER A 139 9.86 10.01 -40.05
C SER A 139 11.10 10.40 -39.24
N GLY A 140 11.67 11.59 -39.50
CA GLY A 140 12.81 12.10 -38.72
C GLY A 140 12.46 12.59 -37.31
N PHE A 141 11.19 12.48 -36.91
CA PHE A 141 10.72 12.85 -35.59
C PHE A 141 10.76 11.64 -34.66
N ALA A 142 11.37 11.82 -33.49
CA ALA A 142 11.38 10.85 -32.41
C ALA A 142 10.55 11.36 -31.25
N GLU A 143 9.71 10.50 -30.70
CA GLU A 143 9.06 10.75 -29.41
C GLU A 143 10.00 10.31 -28.29
N VAL A 144 10.32 11.23 -27.38
CA VAL A 144 11.27 10.98 -26.28
C VAL A 144 10.48 10.96 -24.97
N SER A 145 10.51 9.82 -24.28
CA SER A 145 9.94 9.63 -22.94
C SER A 145 11.06 9.25 -21.96
N TYR A 146 10.89 9.66 -20.70
CA TYR A 146 11.83 9.35 -19.62
C TYR A 146 11.14 8.47 -18.58
N GLU A 147 11.79 7.35 -18.23
CA GLU A 147 11.38 6.45 -17.15
C GLU A 147 12.38 6.56 -15.99
N ILE A 148 11.90 6.65 -14.76
CA ILE A 148 12.75 6.76 -13.55
C ILE A 148 12.55 5.51 -12.69
N ASP A 149 13.55 4.64 -12.72
CA ASP A 149 13.59 3.44 -11.88
C ASP A 149 14.38 3.67 -10.59
N TYR A 150 13.92 3.09 -9.48
CA TYR A 150 14.63 3.08 -8.20
C TYR A 150 15.04 1.66 -7.82
N GLU A 151 16.33 1.45 -7.57
CA GLU A 151 16.86 0.16 -7.14
C GLU A 151 17.22 0.20 -5.64
N ILE A 152 16.56 -0.65 -4.83
CA ILE A 152 16.86 -0.78 -3.40
C ILE A 152 17.85 -1.93 -3.20
N ARG A 153 19.08 -1.61 -2.81
CA ARG A 153 20.13 -2.59 -2.51
C ARG A 153 20.38 -2.71 -1.00
N PHE A 154 20.15 -3.88 -0.43
CA PHE A 154 20.51 -4.17 0.95
C PHE A 154 22.02 -4.45 1.05
N VAL A 155 22.74 -3.65 1.83
CA VAL A 155 24.19 -3.81 2.02
C VAL A 155 24.50 -4.12 3.48
N ARG A 156 25.17 -5.26 3.73
CA ARG A 156 25.73 -5.60 5.04
C ARG A 156 27.13 -5.01 5.18
N LYS A 157 27.28 -3.92 5.95
CA LYS A 157 28.60 -3.34 6.28
C LYS A 157 29.21 -4.05 7.50
N LYS A 158 30.22 -4.89 7.28
CA LYS A 158 31.02 -5.48 8.36
C LYS A 158 32.15 -4.52 8.74
N HIS A 159 32.04 -3.89 9.90
CA HIS A 159 33.10 -3.02 10.42
C HIS A 159 34.12 -3.85 11.21
N ILE A 160 35.32 -4.01 10.68
CA ILE A 160 36.46 -4.61 11.40
C ILE A 160 37.34 -3.47 11.91
N ARG A 161 37.28 -3.19 13.21
CA ARG A 161 38.15 -2.20 13.86
C ARG A 161 39.43 -2.87 14.32
N LYS A 162 40.59 -2.39 13.84
CA LYS A 162 41.89 -2.85 14.34
C LYS A 162 42.08 -2.34 15.76
N LYS A 163 42.58 -3.19 16.65
CA LYS A 163 42.95 -2.82 18.02
C LYS A 163 44.47 -2.74 18.10
N ALA A 164 44.98 -1.67 18.71
CA ALA A 164 46.41 -1.48 18.95
C ALA A 164 46.69 -1.55 20.45
N PHE A 165 47.86 -2.04 20.84
CA PHE A 165 48.34 -2.03 22.22
C PHE A 165 49.53 -1.07 22.34
N ASN A 166 49.69 -0.49 23.51
CA ASN A 166 50.84 0.37 23.80
C ASN A 166 52.09 -0.50 23.98
N THR A 167 53.16 -0.20 23.23
CA THR A 167 54.47 -0.87 23.33
C THR A 167 55.48 -0.12 24.19
N CYS A 168 55.15 1.10 24.63
CA CYS A 168 56.03 1.94 25.45
C CYS A 168 55.96 1.58 26.94
N ASN A 169 56.98 2.01 27.69
CA ASN A 169 57.08 1.80 29.15
C ASN A 169 56.44 2.91 29.99
N CYS A 170 55.63 3.77 29.36
CA CYS A 170 54.94 4.86 30.04
C CYS A 170 53.88 4.32 31.03
N PRO A 171 53.59 5.03 32.13
CA PRO A 171 52.52 4.65 33.05
C PRO A 171 51.16 4.70 32.33
N GLY A 172 50.40 3.60 32.39
CA GLY A 172 49.07 3.50 31.79
C GLY A 172 48.61 2.04 31.56
N PRO A 173 47.32 1.83 31.24
CA PRO A 173 46.80 0.51 30.96
C PRO A 173 47.37 -0.03 29.63
N ARG A 174 47.86 -1.27 29.64
CA ARG A 174 48.37 -1.98 28.44
C ARG A 174 47.26 -2.71 27.67
N SER A 175 46.01 -2.32 27.89
CA SER A 175 44.86 -2.94 27.23
C SER A 175 44.77 -2.52 25.75
N PRO A 176 44.13 -3.33 24.90
CA PRO A 176 43.91 -2.96 23.51
C PRO A 176 43.06 -1.69 23.44
N ILE A 177 43.58 -0.66 22.80
CA ILE A 177 42.84 0.59 22.55
C ILE A 177 41.73 0.26 21.55
N SER A 178 40.49 0.44 21.98
CA SER A 178 39.33 0.48 21.12
C SER A 178 38.64 1.83 21.28
N ARG A 179 38.46 2.56 20.17
CA ARG A 179 37.48 3.66 20.15
C ARG A 179 36.08 3.03 20.08
N SER A 180 35.26 3.33 21.08
CA SER A 180 33.83 2.98 21.16
C SER A 180 33.06 3.61 20.01
#